data_AF-A0A1C5UVY8-F1
#
_entry.id   AF-A0A1C5UVY8-F1
#
_cell.length_a   1.000
_cell.length_b   1.000
_cell.length_c   1.000
_cell.angle_alpha   90.00
_cell.angle_beta   90.00
_cell.angle_gamma   90.00
#
_symmetry.space_group_name_H-M   'P 1'
#
loop_
_entity.id
_entity.type
_entity.pdbx_description
1 polymer ?
#
loop_
_entity_poly.entity_id
_entity_poly.type
_entity_poly.pdbx_seq_one_letter_code
_entity_poly.pdbx_strand_id
1 'polypeptide(L)' 'MCNKKELSFSIFMIYSLADKWKMSPAKVYKILNSTGILDDYIIKCYDVLHTQGKEYLVEDITDFVKEKGVNV' A
#
# COMPACT_ATOMS: atom_id res chain seq x y z
N MET A 1 3.73 -15.38 7.89
CA MET A 1 2.25 -15.49 7.76
C MET A 1 1.67 -14.15 8.17
N CYS A 2 0.82 -13.56 7.33
CA CYS A 2 0.13 -12.30 7.61
C CYS A 2 -0.98 -12.51 8.65
N ASN A 3 -0.99 -11.72 9.72
CA ASN A 3 -1.99 -11.80 10.77
C ASN A 3 -3.26 -11.00 10.41
N LYS A 4 -4.33 -11.13 11.22
CA LYS A 4 -5.62 -10.48 10.92
C LYS A 4 -5.52 -8.95 10.83
N LYS A 5 -4.69 -8.31 11.67
CA LYS A 5 -4.52 -6.86 11.67
C LYS A 5 -3.74 -6.39 10.45
N GLU A 6 -2.65 -7.08 10.11
CA GLU A 6 -1.85 -6.83 8.92
C GLU A 6 -2.70 -6.98 7.64
N LEU A 7 -3.58 -7.99 7.59
CA LEU A 7 -4.51 -8.19 6.49
C LEU A 7 -5.51 -7.03 6.38
N SER A 8 -6.14 -6.65 7.49
CA SER A 8 -7.09 -5.52 7.50
C SER A 8 -6.42 -4.21 7.11
N PHE A 9 -5.20 -3.96 7.58
CA PHE A 9 -4.41 -2.80 7.20
C PHE A 9 -4.03 -2.79 5.72
N SER A 10 -3.60 -3.93 5.19
CA SER A 10 -3.25 -4.08 3.77
C SER A 10 -4.45 -3.81 2.87
N ILE A 11 -5.63 -4.35 3.23
CA ILE A 11 -6.89 -4.06 2.52
C ILE A 11 -7.20 -2.57 2.60
N PHE A 12 -7.13 -1.97 3.78
CA PHE A 12 -7.36 -0.54 3.97
C PHE A 12 -6.44 0.33 3.09
N MET A 13 -5.15 -0.01 3.01
CA MET A 13 -4.20 0.72 2.16
C MET A 13 -4.50 0.55 0.68
N ILE A 14 -4.82 -0.66 0.21
CA ILE A 14 -5.19 -0.90 -1.19
C ILE A 14 -6.40 -0.04 -1.59
N TYR A 15 -7.44 0.03 -0.76
CA TYR A 15 -8.61 0.86 -1.07
C TYR A 15 -8.33 2.36 -0.98
N SER A 16 -7.50 2.79 -0.03
CA SER A 16 -7.10 4.20 0.10
C SER A 16 -6.29 4.68 -1.11
N LEU A 17 -5.36 3.85 -1.59
CA LEU A 17 -4.56 4.12 -2.79
C LEU A 17 -5.42 4.04 -4.06
N ALA A 18 -6.38 3.11 -4.12
CA ALA A 18 -7.33 3.02 -5.23
C ALA A 18 -8.14 4.30 -5.41
N ASP A 19 -8.60 4.91 -4.30
CA ASP A 19 -9.28 6.20 -4.36
C ASP A 19 -8.36 7.34 -4.79
N LYS A 20 -7.10 7.36 -4.31
CA LYS A 20 -6.10 8.37 -4.70
C LYS A 20 -5.74 8.29 -6.19
N TRP A 21 -5.40 7.10 -6.68
CA TRP A 21 -4.95 6.87 -8.06
C TRP A 21 -6.09 6.73 -9.07
N LYS A 22 -7.35 6.78 -8.60
CA LYS A 22 -8.56 6.56 -9.42
C LYS A 22 -8.48 5.24 -10.20
N MET A 23 -8.01 4.19 -9.54
CA MET A 23 -7.87 2.84 -10.09
C MET A 23 -8.75 1.84 -9.33
N SER A 24 -9.00 0.66 -9.91
CA SER A 24 -9.66 -0.41 -9.17
C SER A 24 -8.71 -1.00 -8.11
N PRO A 25 -9.23 -1.45 -6.95
CA PRO A 25 -8.42 -2.13 -5.93
C PRO A 25 -7.61 -3.31 -6.48
N ALA A 26 -8.16 -4.05 -7.45
CA ALA A 26 -7.46 -5.15 -8.11
C ALA A 26 -6.21 -4.68 -8.88
N LYS A 27 -6.28 -3.53 -9.55
CA LYS A 27 -5.13 -2.95 -10.26
C LYS A 27 -4.06 -2.45 -9.28
N VAL A 28 -4.49 -1.81 -8.18
CA VAL A 28 -3.59 -1.37 -7.10
C VAL A 28 -2.87 -2.56 -6.46
N TYR A 29 -3.62 -3.60 -6.09
CA TYR A 29 -3.05 -4.85 -5.56
C TYR A 29 -1.97 -5.41 -6.51
N LYS A 30 -2.26 -5.49 -7.81
CA LYS A 30 -1.31 -6.00 -8.80
C LYS A 30 -0.02 -5.17 -8.84
N ILE A 31 -0.13 -3.84 -8.79
CA ILE A 31 1.03 -2.93 -8.75
C ILE A 31 1.86 -3.19 -7.50
N LEU A 32 1.24 -3.13 -6.32
CA LEU A 32 1.93 -3.30 -5.03
C LEU A 32 2.57 -4.68 -4.90
N ASN A 33 1.90 -5.73 -5.37
CA ASN A 33 2.42 -7.09 -5.36
C ASN A 33 3.58 -7.27 -6.35
N SER A 34 3.48 -6.71 -7.57
CA SER A 34 4.55 -6.82 -8.57
C SER A 34 5.81 -6.03 -8.24
N THR A 35 5.68 -4.97 -7.44
CA THR A 35 6.80 -4.11 -7.01
C THR A 35 7.44 -4.58 -5.70
N GLY A 36 6.84 -5.58 -5.04
CA GLY A 36 7.23 -6.04 -3.70
C GLY A 36 6.76 -5.12 -2.56
N ILE A 37 6.14 -3.98 -2.85
CA ILE A 37 5.73 -2.99 -1.83
C ILE A 37 4.70 -3.58 -0.87
N LEU A 38 3.81 -4.47 -1.34
CA LEU A 38 2.84 -5.09 -0.45
C LEU A 38 3.51 -5.92 0.66
N ASP A 39 4.39 -6.85 0.27
CA ASP A 39 5.02 -7.79 1.19
C ASP A 39 6.20 -7.16 1.95
N ASP A 40 7.10 -6.47 1.23
CA ASP A 40 8.37 -5.99 1.78
C ASP A 40 8.26 -4.63 2.48
N TYR A 41 7.14 -3.93 2.33
CA TYR A 41 6.90 -2.63 2.95
C TYR A 41 5.61 -2.58 3.77
N ILE A 42 4.43 -2.72 3.16
CA ILE A 42 3.14 -2.53 3.85
C ILE A 42 2.95 -3.57 4.96
N ILE A 43 3.14 -4.86 4.65
CA ILE A 43 2.99 -5.95 5.63
C ILE A 43 4.19 -5.97 6.58
N LYS A 44 5.41 -5.95 6.04
CA LYS A 44 6.64 -6.06 6.85
C LYS A 44 6.83 -4.91 7.84
N CYS A 45 6.40 -3.70 7.50
CA CYS A 45 6.54 -2.51 8.34
C CYS A 45 5.25 -2.14 9.09
N TYR A 46 4.28 -3.07 9.20
CA TYR A 46 2.98 -2.84 9.83
C TYR A 46 3.07 -2.12 11.18
N ASP A 47 3.93 -2.58 12.08
CA ASP A 47 4.06 -2.04 13.45
C ASP A 47 4.37 -0.53 13.47
N VAL A 48 5.10 -0.04 12.47
CA VAL A 48 5.40 1.39 12.32
C VAL A 48 4.27 2.08 11.57
N LEU A 49 3.89 1.55 10.41
CA LEU A 49 2.96 2.21 9.49
C LEU A 49 1.56 2.38 10.07
N HIS A 50 1.04 1.41 10.84
CA HIS A 50 -0.33 1.48 11.38
C HIS A 50 -0.56 2.58 12.43
N THR A 51 0.53 3.22 12.90
CA THR A 51 0.47 4.36 13.83
C THR A 51 0.43 5.71 13.10
N GLN A 52 0.64 5.72 11.79
CA GLN A 52 0.75 6.92 10.97
C GLN A 52 -0.62 7.35 10.41
N GLY A 53 -0.72 8.64 10.06
CA GLY A 53 -1.91 9.19 9.42
C GLY A 53 -2.13 8.62 8.01
N LYS A 54 -3.41 8.42 7.65
CA LYS A 54 -3.80 7.87 6.34
C LYS A 54 -3.24 8.69 5.19
N GLU A 55 -3.39 10.00 5.23
CA GLU A 55 -2.98 10.90 4.14
C GLU A 55 -1.47 10.82 3.90
N TYR A 56 -0.69 10.78 4.98
CA TYR A 56 0.76 10.61 4.90
C TYR A 56 1.15 9.28 4.26
N LEU A 57 0.56 8.17 4.72
CA LEU A 57 0.82 6.84 4.16
C LEU A 57 0.46 6.73 2.67
N VAL A 58 -0.63 7.39 2.26
CA VAL A 58 -1.05 7.40 0.86
C VAL A 58 -0.04 8.13 -0.02
N GLU A 59 0.46 9.30 0.39
CA GLU A 59 1.50 9.99 -0.38
C GLU A 59 2.83 9.22 -0.37
N ASP A 60 3.27 8.74 0.79
CA ASP A 60 4.53 7.98 0.94
C ASP A 60 4.58 6.75 0.03
N ILE A 61 3.54 5.92 0.05
CA ILE A 61 3.48 4.74 -0.83
C ILE A 61 3.34 5.14 -2.29
N THR A 62 2.63 6.23 -2.60
CA THR A 62 2.52 6.74 -3.97
C THR A 62 3.88 7.12 -4.53
N ASP A 63 4.70 7.80 -3.73
CA ASP A 63 6.03 8.21 -4.16
C ASP A 63 6.97 7.00 -4.24
N PHE A 64 6.88 6.05 -3.31
CA PHE A 64 7.69 4.84 -3.39
C PHE A 64 7.37 3.97 -4.63
N VAL A 65 6.09 3.92 -5.04
CA VAL A 65 5.67 3.26 -6.29
C VAL A 65 6.28 3.94 -7.51
N LYS A 66 6.35 5.28 -7.52
CA LYS A 66 6.99 6.05 -8.60
C LYS A 66 8.51 5.86 -8.63
N GLU A 67 9.17 5.79 -7.48
CA GLU A 67 10.60 5.46 -7.38
C GLU A 67 10.92 4.08 -7.94
N LYS A 68 9.98 3.14 -7.85
CA LYS A 68 10.05 1.81 -8.49
C LYS A 68 9.74 1.83 -9.99
N GLY A 69 9.53 3.01 -10.59
CA GLY A 69 9.31 3.20 -12.03
C GLY A 69 7.88 2.96 -12.49
N VAL A 70 6.90 2.89 -11.58
CA VAL A 70 5.49 2.72 -11.94
C VAL A 70 4.78 4.07 -11.92
N ASN A 71 4.10 4.41 -13.01
CA ASN A 71 3.27 5.62 -13.09
C ASN A 71 1.84 5.32 -12.62
N VAL A 72 1.39 6.03 -11.58
CA VAL A 72 0.10 5.83 -10.91
C VAL A 72 -0.66 7.13 -10.69
#